data_AF-A0A455T939-F1
#
_entry.id   AF-A0A455T939-F1
#
_cell.length_a   1.000
_cell.length_b   1.000
_cell.length_c   1.000
_cell.angle_alpha   90.00
_cell.angle_beta   90.00
_cell.angle_gamma   90.00
#
_symmetry.space_group_name_H-M   'P 1'
#
loop_
_entity.id
_entity.type
_entity.pdbx_description
1 polymer ?
#
loop_
_entity_poly.entity_id
_entity_poly.type
_entity_poly.pdbx_seq_one_letter_code
_entity_poly.pdbx_strand_id
1 'polypeptide(L)'
;MSTFLFILLGLLVYIVALVILARATRRLRYYRIDEAGFLGMAALDIVAGILLFSAVATPLVLLTGSTVETIEGRALSILLLLGIVLVAGGTAWRSLGWSPSAQTLSRLLAGLYCLLLIVAALVCMVLIFLPGR
;
A
#
# COMPACT_ATOMS: atom_id res chain seq x y z
N MET A 1 -4.82 -12.58 23.69
CA MET A 1 -3.83 -13.03 22.69
C MET A 1 -2.61 -12.13 22.82
N SER A 2 -1.37 -12.64 22.69
CA SER A 2 -0.20 -11.79 22.89
C SER A 2 -0.09 -10.72 21.79
N THR A 3 0.29 -9.49 22.16
CA THR A 3 0.52 -8.36 21.24
C THR A 3 1.43 -8.74 20.08
N PHE A 4 2.43 -9.59 20.38
CA PHE A 4 3.35 -10.16 19.41
C PHE A 4 2.66 -10.94 18.27
N LEU A 5 1.64 -11.76 18.57
CA LEU A 5 0.92 -12.53 17.54
C LEU A 5 0.13 -11.61 16.60
N PHE A 6 -0.42 -10.51 17.09
CA PHE A 6 -1.11 -9.53 16.25
C PHE A 6 -0.14 -8.78 15.33
N ILE A 7 1.03 -8.40 15.84
CA ILE A 7 2.08 -7.76 15.03
C ILE A 7 2.57 -8.72 13.94
N LEU A 8 2.80 -9.99 14.27
CA LEU A 8 3.21 -11.03 13.31
C LEU A 8 2.14 -11.24 12.22
N LEU A 9 0.87 -11.35 12.61
CA LEU A 9 -0.24 -11.48 11.67
C LEU A 9 -0.35 -10.24 10.76
N GLY A 10 -0.22 -9.05 11.33
CA GLY A 10 -0.21 -7.79 10.58
C GLY A 10 0.92 -7.74 9.55
N LEU A 11 2.12 -8.18 9.92
CA LEU A 11 3.26 -8.26 9.01
C LEU A 11 3.01 -9.26 7.86
N LEU A 12 2.41 -10.42 8.16
CA LEU A 12 2.07 -11.41 7.13
C LEU A 12 1.03 -10.83 6.15
N VAL A 13 -0.02 -10.19 6.66
CA VAL A 13 -1.03 -9.49 5.86
C VAL A 13 -0.39 -8.41 5.00
N TYR A 14 0.54 -7.63 5.56
CA TYR A 14 1.29 -6.60 4.84
C TYR A 14 2.09 -7.17 3.67
N ILE A 15 2.85 -8.25 3.89
CA ILE A 15 3.65 -8.89 2.83
C ILE A 15 2.75 -9.43 1.72
N VAL A 16 1.66 -10.12 2.09
CA VAL A 16 0.69 -10.65 1.12
C VAL A 16 0.07 -9.52 0.31
N ALA A 17 -0.35 -8.44 0.97
CA ALA A 17 -0.95 -7.29 0.32
C ALA A 17 0.03 -6.57 -0.63
N LEU A 18 1.31 -6.44 -0.25
CA LEU A 18 2.36 -5.91 -1.14
C LEU A 18 2.52 -6.76 -2.41
N VAL A 19 2.53 -8.08 -2.27
CA VAL A 19 2.65 -9.00 -3.40
C VAL A 19 1.41 -8.91 -4.30
N ILE A 20 0.22 -8.81 -3.71
CA ILE A 20 -1.03 -8.65 -4.44
C ILE A 20 -1.01 -7.33 -5.21
N LEU A 21 -0.69 -6.20 -4.56
CA LEU A 21 -0.58 -4.89 -5.21
C LEU A 21 0.38 -4.98 -6.40
N ALA A 22 1.61 -5.44 -6.18
CA ALA A 22 2.62 -5.53 -7.23
C ALA A 22 2.19 -6.43 -8.41
N ARG A 23 1.47 -7.53 -8.15
CA ARG A 23 0.99 -8.45 -9.21
C ARG A 23 -0.26 -7.92 -9.91
N ALA A 24 -1.22 -7.37 -9.18
CA ALA A 24 -2.45 -6.79 -9.70
C ALA A 24 -2.13 -5.61 -10.60
N THR A 25 -1.35 -4.63 -10.11
CA THR A 25 -0.93 -3.48 -10.91
C THR A 25 -0.15 -3.89 -12.16
N ARG A 26 0.70 -4.93 -12.09
CA ARG A 26 1.39 -5.44 -13.29
C ARG A 26 0.43 -6.02 -14.33
N ARG A 27 -0.58 -6.77 -13.88
CA ARG A 27 -1.58 -7.41 -14.76
C ARG A 27 -2.55 -6.40 -15.36
N LEU A 28 -2.90 -5.35 -14.62
CA LEU A 28 -3.74 -4.24 -15.12
C LEU A 28 -3.17 -3.57 -16.38
N ARG A 29 -1.86 -3.68 -16.65
CA ARG A 29 -1.22 -3.16 -17.85
C ARG A 29 -1.50 -3.97 -19.12
N TYR A 30 -1.92 -5.23 -18.98
CA TYR A 30 -2.17 -6.14 -20.10
C TYR A 30 -3.66 -6.25 -20.45
N TYR A 31 -4.54 -5.88 -19.53
CA TYR A 31 -5.99 -5.94 -19.73
C TYR A 31 -6.52 -4.67 -20.40
N ARG A 32 -7.49 -4.82 -21.31
CA ARG A 32 -8.31 -3.68 -21.76
C ARG A 32 -9.38 -3.38 -20.72
N ILE A 33 -9.82 -2.13 -20.67
CA ILE A 33 -10.80 -1.65 -19.69
C ILE A 33 -12.14 -2.39 -19.81
N ASP A 34 -12.50 -2.80 -21.02
CA ASP A 34 -13.78 -3.45 -21.32
C ASP A 34 -13.83 -4.93 -20.92
N GLU A 35 -12.71 -5.50 -20.45
CA GLU A 35 -12.67 -6.90 -20.03
C GLU A 35 -13.07 -7.03 -18.56
N ALA A 36 -13.97 -7.97 -18.24
CA ALA A 36 -14.37 -8.26 -16.86
C ALA A 36 -13.17 -8.58 -15.93
N GLY A 37 -12.08 -9.12 -16.50
CA GLY A 37 -10.83 -9.36 -15.78
C GLY A 37 -10.12 -8.09 -15.29
N PHE A 38 -10.31 -6.95 -15.96
CA PHE A 38 -9.78 -5.65 -15.53
C PHE A 38 -10.42 -5.20 -14.22
N LEU A 39 -11.76 -5.25 -14.15
CA LEU A 39 -12.49 -4.83 -12.96
C LEU A 39 -12.13 -5.69 -11.74
N GLY A 40 -12.04 -7.01 -11.92
CA GLY A 40 -11.64 -7.93 -10.86
C GLY A 40 -10.23 -7.65 -10.33
N MET A 41 -9.28 -7.38 -11.23
CA MET A 41 -7.92 -7.02 -10.84
C MET A 41 -7.83 -5.64 -10.17
N ALA A 42 -8.62 -4.67 -10.63
CA ALA A 42 -8.67 -3.34 -10.02
C ALA A 42 -9.25 -3.42 -8.60
N ALA A 43 -10.31 -4.20 -8.40
CA ALA A 43 -10.86 -4.45 -7.07
C ALA A 43 -9.84 -5.13 -6.15
N LEU A 44 -9.09 -6.11 -6.66
CA LEU A 44 -8.03 -6.78 -5.92
C LEU A 44 -6.90 -5.81 -5.50
N ASP A 45 -6.55 -4.86 -6.38
CA ASP A 45 -5.54 -3.82 -6.12
C ASP A 45 -6.00 -2.83 -5.03
N ILE A 46 -7.30 -2.49 -5.04
CA ILE A 46 -7.92 -1.65 -4.00
C ILE A 46 -7.93 -2.37 -2.65
N VAL A 47 -8.36 -3.63 -2.62
CA VAL A 47 -8.37 -4.44 -1.39
C VAL A 47 -6.96 -4.59 -0.83
N ALA A 48 -5.95 -4.82 -1.68
CA ALA A 48 -4.55 -4.85 -1.26
C ALA A 48 -4.12 -3.52 -0.63
N GLY A 49 -4.50 -2.38 -1.22
CA GLY A 49 -4.25 -1.06 -0.64
C GLY A 49 -4.84 -0.92 0.77
N ILE A 50 -6.11 -1.30 0.95
CA ILE A 50 -6.78 -1.25 2.27
C ILE A 50 -6.04 -2.13 3.29
N LEU A 51 -5.66 -3.34 2.89
CA LEU A 51 -4.94 -4.27 3.76
C LEU A 51 -3.56 -3.73 4.16
N LEU A 52 -2.83 -3.07 3.24
CA LEU A 52 -1.54 -2.43 3.54
C LEU A 52 -1.67 -1.38 4.64
N PHE A 53 -2.63 -0.46 4.51
CA PHE A 53 -2.83 0.59 5.51
C PHE A 53 -3.35 0.04 6.83
N SER A 54 -4.20 -1.00 6.81
CA SER A 54 -4.65 -1.67 8.02
C SER A 54 -3.49 -2.34 8.79
N ALA A 55 -2.56 -2.94 8.07
CA ALA A 55 -1.39 -3.58 8.65
C ALA A 55 -0.40 -2.56 9.24
N VAL A 56 -0.30 -1.36 8.64
CA VAL A 56 0.46 -0.23 9.20
C VAL A 56 -0.19 0.31 10.48
N ALA A 57 -1.52 0.37 10.55
CA ALA A 57 -2.23 0.87 11.72
C ALA A 57 -2.10 -0.06 12.94
N THR A 58 -1.92 -1.37 12.71
CA THR A 58 -1.84 -2.40 13.76
C THR A 58 -0.69 -2.14 14.76
N PRO A 59 0.59 -2.01 14.36
CA PRO A 59 1.67 -1.69 15.29
C PRO A 59 1.52 -0.30 15.90
N LEU A 60 0.95 0.68 15.16
CA LEU A 60 0.74 2.02 15.67
C LEU A 60 -0.23 2.03 16.86
N VAL A 61 -1.36 1.33 16.76
CA VAL A 61 -2.39 1.26 17.82
C VAL A 61 -1.95 0.39 18.99
N LEU A 62 -1.27 -0.73 18.72
CA LEU A 62 -0.90 -1.69 19.76
C LEU A 62 0.28 -1.23 20.62
N LEU A 63 1.19 -0.42 20.07
CA LEU A 63 2.43 0.01 20.75
C LEU A 63 2.38 1.45 21.26
N THR A 64 1.31 2.21 21.01
CA THR A 64 1.15 3.57 21.57
C THR A 64 0.67 3.60 23.04
N GLY A 65 0.43 2.44 23.65
CA GLY A 65 -0.10 2.32 25.02
C GLY A 65 0.90 2.62 26.15
N SER A 66 2.21 2.64 25.89
CA SER A 66 3.24 2.96 26.91
C SER A 66 4.32 3.88 26.36
N THR A 67 4.83 4.81 27.18
CA THR A 67 5.75 5.88 26.76
C THR A 67 7.06 5.37 26.14
N VAL A 68 7.51 4.16 26.48
CA VAL A 68 8.72 3.54 25.91
C VAL A 68 8.43 2.82 24.57
N GLU A 69 7.25 2.24 24.39
CA GLU A 69 6.87 1.49 23.18
C GLU A 69 6.40 2.38 22.02
N THR A 70 6.09 3.66 22.31
CA THR A 70 5.68 4.63 21.28
C THR A 70 6.72 4.84 20.19
N ILE A 71 8.02 4.79 20.53
CA ILE A 71 9.11 5.00 19.56
C ILE A 71 9.18 3.80 18.60
N GLU A 72 9.06 2.58 19.13
CA GLU A 72 9.10 1.34 18.34
C GLU A 72 7.90 1.23 17.40
N GLY A 73 6.70 1.55 17.88
CA GLY A 73 5.48 1.55 17.07
C GLY A 73 5.53 2.54 15.92
N ARG A 74 6.05 3.75 16.16
CA ARG A 74 6.24 4.77 15.11
C ARG A 74 7.31 4.35 14.10
N ALA A 75 8.45 3.84 14.58
CA ALA A 75 9.54 3.38 13.72
C ALA A 75 9.10 2.24 12.79
N LEU A 76 8.40 1.22 13.32
CA LEU A 76 7.85 0.12 12.53
C LEU A 76 6.83 0.62 11.51
N SER A 77 5.92 1.51 11.91
CA SER A 77 4.90 2.07 11.02
C SER A 77 5.52 2.86 9.87
N ILE A 78 6.57 3.65 10.14
CA ILE A 78 7.32 4.40 9.11
C ILE A 78 8.04 3.43 8.16
N LEU A 79 8.65 2.37 8.68
CA LEU A 79 9.32 1.36 7.86
C LEU A 79 8.34 0.67 6.90
N LEU A 80 7.15 0.32 7.38
CA LEU A 80 6.07 -0.25 6.56
C LEU A 80 5.58 0.76 5.52
N LEU A 81 5.34 2.02 5.90
CA LEU A 81 4.95 3.08 4.95
C LEU A 81 6.02 3.30 3.87
N LEU A 82 7.30 3.22 4.22
CA LEU A 82 8.41 3.32 3.27
C LEU A 82 8.36 2.19 2.24
N GLY A 83 8.05 0.96 2.69
CA GLY A 83 7.86 -0.18 1.78
C GLY A 83 6.72 0.04 0.79
N ILE A 84 5.60 0.64 1.24
CA ILE A 84 4.49 1.02 0.34
C ILE A 84 4.97 2.04 -0.68
N VAL A 85 5.67 3.10 -0.26
CA VAL A 85 6.20 4.14 -1.16
C VAL A 85 7.14 3.55 -2.21
N LEU A 86 8.05 2.66 -1.83
CA LEU A 86 8.99 2.03 -2.75
C LEU A 86 8.29 1.13 -3.78
N VAL A 87 7.36 0.28 -3.32
CA VAL A 87 6.65 -0.65 -4.21
C VAL A 87 5.68 0.10 -5.11
N ALA A 88 4.87 1.00 -4.57
CA ALA A 88 3.93 1.82 -5.34
C ALA A 88 4.65 2.79 -6.29
N GLY A 89 5.79 3.36 -5.89
CA GLY A 89 6.63 4.19 -6.75
C GLY A 89 7.21 3.39 -7.91
N GLY A 90 7.72 2.20 -7.63
CA GLY A 90 8.24 1.29 -8.66
C GLY A 90 7.17 0.79 -9.64
N THR A 91 5.92 0.60 -9.19
CA THR A 91 4.80 0.24 -10.07
C THR A 91 4.27 1.44 -10.85
N ALA A 92 4.17 2.62 -10.22
CA ALA A 92 3.77 3.87 -10.87
C ALA A 92 4.71 4.24 -12.01
N TRP A 93 6.02 4.24 -11.76
CA TRP A 93 7.04 4.55 -12.77
C TRP A 93 6.94 3.62 -13.99
N ARG A 94 6.80 2.31 -13.73
CA ARG A 94 6.64 1.32 -14.80
C ARG A 94 5.29 1.40 -15.52
N SER A 95 4.26 1.96 -14.90
CA SER A 95 2.95 2.13 -15.54
C SER A 95 2.93 3.38 -16.43
N LEU A 96 3.49 4.48 -15.92
CA LEU A 96 3.59 5.80 -16.56
C LEU A 96 4.66 5.87 -17.67
N GLY A 97 5.55 4.88 -17.77
CA GLY A 97 6.50 4.77 -18.88
C GLY A 97 5.80 4.82 -20.24
N TRP A 98 6.12 5.83 -21.04
CA TRP A 98 5.41 6.16 -22.28
C TRP A 98 5.47 5.01 -23.29
N SER A 99 4.31 4.52 -23.73
CA SER A 99 4.21 3.53 -24.79
C SER A 99 2.82 3.66 -25.45
N PRO A 100 2.76 4.01 -26.74
CA PRO A 100 1.49 4.16 -27.46
C PRO A 100 0.89 2.77 -27.67
N SER A 101 -0.11 2.43 -26.86
CA SER A 101 -0.87 1.17 -26.96
C SER A 101 -2.33 1.44 -26.61
N ALA A 102 -3.26 0.61 -27.09
CA ALA A 102 -4.69 0.69 -26.76
C ALA A 102 -4.99 0.52 -25.25
N GLN A 103 -3.99 0.19 -24.44
CA GLN A 103 -4.05 0.01 -22.99
C GLN A 103 -3.61 1.27 -22.22
N THR A 104 -3.35 2.41 -22.90
CA THR A 104 -2.88 3.65 -22.26
C THR A 104 -3.76 4.10 -21.11
N LEU A 105 -5.09 4.04 -21.23
CA LEU A 105 -6.00 4.50 -20.19
C LEU A 105 -5.95 3.62 -18.92
N SER A 106 -5.91 2.29 -19.09
CA SER A 106 -5.76 1.33 -17.97
C SER A 106 -4.45 1.55 -17.20
N ARG A 107 -3.35 1.82 -17.92
CA ARG A 107 -2.03 2.10 -17.36
C ARG A 107 -1.98 3.44 -16.64
N LEU A 108 -2.67 4.44 -17.18
CA LEU A 108 -2.79 5.76 -16.57
C LEU A 108 -3.56 5.67 -15.25
N LEU A 109 -4.71 4.97 -15.24
CA LEU A 109 -5.49 4.76 -14.02
C LEU A 109 -4.70 3.98 -12.95
N ALA A 110 -4.02 2.89 -13.34
CA ALA A 110 -3.18 2.12 -12.42
C ALA A 110 -2.01 2.96 -11.88
N GLY A 111 -1.37 3.76 -12.74
CA GLY A 111 -0.28 4.66 -12.34
C GLY A 111 -0.75 5.77 -11.41
N LEU A 112 -1.89 6.39 -11.71
CA LEU A 112 -2.51 7.43 -10.90
C LEU A 112 -2.92 6.88 -9.53
N TYR A 113 -3.50 5.68 -9.47
CA TYR A 113 -3.83 5.01 -8.21
C TYR A 113 -2.58 4.76 -7.36
N CYS A 114 -1.49 4.25 -7.95
CA CYS A 114 -0.24 4.09 -7.22
C CYS A 114 0.34 5.43 -6.74
N LEU A 115 0.22 6.52 -7.51
CA LEU A 115 0.60 7.86 -7.05
C LEU A 115 -0.24 8.32 -5.85
N LEU A 116 -1.56 8.09 -5.89
CA LEU A 116 -2.44 8.38 -4.75
C LEU A 116 -2.06 7.57 -3.51
N LEU A 117 -1.69 6.30 -3.66
CA LEU A 117 -1.18 5.48 -2.56
C LEU A 117 0.12 6.03 -1.96
N ILE A 118 1.04 6.52 -2.80
CA ILE A 118 2.28 7.16 -2.33
C ILE A 118 1.96 8.43 -1.55
N VAL A 119 1.08 9.28 -2.08
CA VAL A 119 0.65 10.51 -1.39
C VAL A 119 0.00 10.18 -0.06
N ALA A 120 -0.90 9.21 -0.02
CA ALA A 120 -1.53 8.75 1.22
C ALA A 120 -0.49 8.23 2.22
N ALA A 121 0.49 7.44 1.77
CA ALA A 121 1.57 6.94 2.62
C ALA A 121 2.44 8.06 3.19
N LEU A 122 2.79 9.07 2.38
CA LEU A 122 3.55 10.24 2.83
C LEU A 122 2.76 11.09 3.83
N VAL A 123 1.47 11.30 3.59
CA VAL A 123 0.58 11.99 4.54
C VAL A 123 0.52 11.22 5.86
N CYS A 124 0.38 9.88 5.81
CA CYS A 124 0.44 9.05 7.01
C CYS A 124 1.77 9.16 7.75
N MET A 125 2.91 9.21 7.03
CA MET A 125 4.21 9.41 7.68
C MET A 125 4.26 10.74 8.44
N VAL A 126 3.76 11.82 7.86
CA VAL A 126 3.71 13.13 8.53
C VAL A 126 2.77 13.10 9.72
N LEU A 127 1.58 12.51 9.57
CA LEU A 127 0.58 12.42 10.64
C LEU A 127 1.06 11.62 11.86
N ILE A 128 1.98 10.67 11.68
CA ILE A 128 2.59 9.93 12.81
C ILE A 128 3.37 10.86 13.76
N PHE A 129 3.84 12.02 13.28
CA PHE A 129 4.60 12.99 14.08
C PHE A 129 3.77 14.14 14.63
N LEU A 130 2.53 14.35 14.16
CA LEU A 130 1.71 15.45 14.67
C LEU A 130 1.23 15.15 16.10
N PRO A 131 1.53 16.04 17.08
CA PRO A 131 1.01 15.91 18.44
C PRO A 131 -0.47 16.28 18.44
N GLY A 132 -1.33 15.27 18.34
CA GLY A 132 -2.79 15.42 18.36
C GLY A 132 -3.54 14.09 18.36
N ARG A 133 -2.81 12.97 18.41
CA ARG A 133 -3.30 11.61 18.61
C ARG A 133 -2.35 10.86 19.51
#